data_AF-A0A0N0JT21-F1
#
_entry.id   AF-A0A0N0JT21-F1
#
_cell.length_a   1.000
_cell.length_b   1.000
_cell.length_c   1.000
_cell.angle_alpha   90.00
_cell.angle_beta   90.00
_cell.angle_gamma   90.00
#
_symmetry.space_group_name_H-M   'P 1'
#
loop_
_entity.id
_entity.type
_entity.pdbx_description
1 polymer ?
#
loop_
_entity_poly.entity_id
_entity_poly.type
_entity_poly.pdbx_seq_one_letter_code
_entity_poly.pdbx_strand_id
1 'polypeptide(L)'
;MNRWKLTIRVQIAAIIGLLMALIIAVGGVGLFIAERNARTAIELAEGDLPLLAHSSEMRASLLTMRRFEKDVLMNVQSLSERDRHAERWAKQYAEFRGAAKTTRALSSPEELKLVDAAVVEVDAYAKAFQQLLKDAKAYLISTPEQGDAQIAPAKDNARKAEAILEELKTLQSKHAVNAANEAKASRTFGLVVLGGGVLLALVLGSLAGWRLVRAIAAPLDEAVQITDQVAQGNLTVSMQVRRDDEFGHLARSFNRMVSELTSLVSGVRSTADSISTASTEVAVGNQDLSGRTEQTASNLQETAASMA
;
A
#
# COMPACT_ATOMS: atom_id res chain seq x y z
N MET A 1 37.40 10.17 -12.89
CA MET A 1 36.04 10.01 -12.35
C MET A 1 35.33 8.94 -13.16
N ASN A 2 35.36 7.69 -12.68
CA ASN A 2 34.87 6.51 -13.41
C ASN A 2 33.35 6.60 -13.64
N ARG A 3 32.94 6.97 -14.87
CA ARG A 3 31.56 6.81 -15.32
C ARG A 3 31.37 5.34 -15.66
N TRP A 4 30.66 4.62 -14.80
CA TRP A 4 30.23 3.24 -15.05
C TRP A 4 29.56 3.18 -16.43
N LYS A 5 30.22 2.54 -17.39
CA LYS A 5 29.73 2.38 -18.78
C LYS A 5 28.66 1.28 -18.79
N LEU A 6 27.45 1.62 -18.34
CA LEU A 6 26.30 0.70 -18.34
C LEU A 6 25.61 0.70 -19.70
N THR A 7 25.51 -0.47 -20.32
CA THR A 7 24.70 -0.71 -21.52
C THR A 7 23.22 -0.37 -21.26
N ILE A 8 22.48 -0.05 -22.32
CA ILE A 8 21.07 0.38 -22.21
C ILE A 8 20.22 -0.73 -21.60
N ARG A 9 20.49 -1.99 -21.95
CA ARG A 9 19.79 -3.15 -21.35
C ARG A 9 19.91 -3.18 -19.83
N VAL A 10 21.10 -2.91 -19.29
CA VAL A 10 21.30 -2.90 -17.83
C VAL A 10 20.64 -1.68 -17.19
N GLN A 11 20.63 -0.52 -17.87
CA GLN A 11 19.91 0.66 -17.38
C GLN A 11 18.40 0.42 -17.30
N ILE A 12 17.79 -0.17 -18.33
CA ILE A 12 16.37 -0.54 -18.35
C ILE A 12 16.07 -1.54 -17.24
N ALA A 13 16.84 -2.63 -17.13
CA ALA A 13 16.65 -3.64 -16.09
C ALA A 13 16.78 -3.05 -14.68
N ALA A 14 17.75 -2.15 -14.45
CA ALA A 14 17.93 -1.49 -13.17
C ALA A 14 16.75 -0.57 -12.81
N ILE A 15 16.21 0.18 -13.79
CA ILE A 15 15.05 1.05 -13.58
C ILE A 15 13.79 0.23 -13.28
N ILE A 16 13.53 -0.82 -14.06
CA ILE A 16 12.38 -1.71 -13.83
C ILE A 16 12.51 -2.39 -12.47
N GLY A 17 13.70 -2.90 -12.14
CA GLY A 17 13.99 -3.48 -10.83
C GLY A 17 13.73 -2.51 -9.67
N LEU A 18 14.19 -1.25 -9.80
CA LEU A 18 13.94 -0.21 -8.82
C LEU A 18 12.44 0.10 -8.67
N LEU A 19 11.71 0.23 -9.78
CA LEU A 19 10.26 0.50 -9.75
C LEU A 19 9.48 -0.66 -9.12
N MET A 20 9.83 -1.91 -9.43
CA MET A 20 9.22 -3.08 -8.80
C MET A 20 9.53 -3.12 -7.30
N ALA A 21 10.78 -2.85 -6.90
CA ALA A 21 11.16 -2.78 -5.50
C ALA A 21 10.38 -1.69 -4.75
N LEU A 22 10.16 -0.53 -5.36
CA LEU A 22 9.35 0.55 -4.79
C LEU A 22 7.88 0.13 -4.62
N ILE A 23 7.28 -0.53 -5.61
CA ILE A 23 5.90 -1.03 -5.52
C ILE A 23 5.78 -2.06 -4.40
N ILE A 24 6.71 -3.00 -4.31
CA ILE A 24 6.73 -4.02 -3.25
C ILE A 24 6.91 -3.37 -1.88
N ALA A 25 7.81 -2.39 -1.75
CA ALA A 25 8.03 -1.68 -0.50
C ALA A 25 6.78 -0.91 -0.05
N VAL A 26 6.16 -0.14 -0.96
CA VAL A 26 4.93 0.62 -0.67
C VAL A 26 3.77 -0.32 -0.33
N GLY A 27 3.59 -1.40 -1.11
CA GLY A 27 2.57 -2.42 -0.87
C GLY A 27 2.77 -3.14 0.47
N GLY A 28 4.01 -3.54 0.78
CA GLY A 28 4.37 -4.19 2.04
C GLY A 28 4.14 -3.30 3.25
N VAL A 29 4.55 -2.03 3.18
CA VAL A 29 4.26 -1.03 4.23
C VAL A 29 2.75 -0.84 4.39
N GLY A 30 2.00 -0.78 3.29
CA GLY A 30 0.55 -0.66 3.32
C GLY A 30 -0.14 -1.84 4.01
N LEU A 31 0.26 -3.07 3.68
CA LEU A 31 -0.24 -4.28 4.33
C LEU A 31 0.11 -4.30 5.83
N PHE A 32 1.34 -3.93 6.18
CA PHE A 32 1.78 -3.86 7.58
C PHE A 32 0.95 -2.87 8.41
N ILE A 33 0.67 -1.68 7.86
CA ILE A 33 -0.18 -0.67 8.50
C ILE A 33 -1.62 -1.18 8.63
N ALA A 34 -2.15 -1.80 7.57
CA ALA A 34 -3.50 -2.35 7.58
C ALA A 34 -3.67 -3.44 8.65
N GLU A 35 -2.73 -4.37 8.73
CA GLU A 35 -2.69 -5.45 9.74
C GLU A 35 -2.65 -4.87 11.16
N ARG A 36 -1.80 -3.86 11.42
CA ARG A 36 -1.70 -3.20 12.73
C ARG A 36 -3.01 -2.51 13.14
N ASN A 37 -3.64 -1.81 12.18
CA ASN A 37 -4.91 -1.15 12.43
C ASN A 37 -6.04 -2.17 12.68
N ALA A 38 -6.04 -3.29 11.94
CA ALA A 38 -7.01 -4.36 12.13
C ALA A 38 -6.86 -5.02 13.51
N ARG A 39 -5.64 -5.33 13.94
CA ARG A 39 -5.37 -5.89 15.28
C ARG A 39 -5.88 -4.99 16.40
N THR A 40 -5.58 -3.69 16.32
CA THR A 40 -6.04 -2.72 17.32
C THR A 40 -7.58 -2.63 17.34
N ALA A 41 -8.22 -2.67 16.16
CA ALA A 41 -9.69 -2.66 16.07
C ALA A 41 -10.33 -3.93 16.66
N ILE A 42 -9.72 -5.09 16.44
CA ILE A 42 -10.16 -6.37 17.03
C ILE A 42 -9.99 -6.35 18.55
N GLU A 43 -8.85 -5.86 19.05
CA GLU A 43 -8.58 -5.76 20.49
C GLU A 43 -9.61 -4.86 21.21
N LEU A 44 -9.98 -3.73 20.62
CA LEU A 44 -11.08 -2.90 21.13
C LEU A 44 -12.44 -3.63 21.12
N ALA A 45 -12.73 -4.38 20.05
CA ALA A 45 -14.01 -5.04 19.85
C ALA A 45 -14.20 -6.27 20.75
N GLU A 46 -13.16 -7.07 20.94
CA GLU A 46 -13.19 -8.33 21.67
C GLU A 46 -12.75 -8.20 23.13
N GLY A 47 -11.99 -7.16 23.48
CA GLY A 47 -11.49 -6.90 24.84
C GLY A 47 -12.21 -5.75 25.54
N ASP A 48 -11.88 -4.52 25.15
CA ASP A 48 -12.25 -3.30 25.91
C ASP A 48 -13.77 -3.05 25.97
N LEU A 49 -14.49 -3.27 24.87
CA LEU A 49 -15.93 -3.02 24.79
C LEU A 49 -16.76 -3.98 25.68
N PRO A 50 -16.58 -5.31 25.60
CA PRO A 50 -17.23 -6.23 26.54
C PRO A 50 -16.86 -5.94 28.01
N LEU A 51 -15.60 -5.61 28.29
CA LEU A 51 -15.13 -5.30 29.63
C LEU A 51 -15.85 -4.09 30.23
N LEU A 52 -16.00 -3.01 29.46
CA LEU A 52 -16.78 -1.83 29.84
C LEU A 52 -18.27 -2.14 30.04
N ALA A 53 -18.86 -2.96 29.15
CA ALA A 53 -20.27 -3.34 29.22
C ALA A 53 -20.56 -4.12 30.51
N HIS A 54 -19.75 -5.12 30.84
CA HIS A 54 -19.93 -5.92 32.06
C HIS A 54 -19.66 -5.14 33.35
N SER A 55 -18.69 -4.22 33.33
CA SER A 55 -18.44 -3.34 34.48
C SER A 55 -19.62 -2.37 34.72
N SER A 56 -20.24 -1.88 33.64
CA SER A 56 -21.49 -1.11 33.73
C SER A 56 -22.66 -1.96 34.22
N GLU A 57 -22.74 -3.22 33.80
CA GLU A 57 -23.76 -4.18 34.26
C GLU A 57 -23.62 -4.48 35.76
N MET A 58 -22.39 -4.66 36.27
CA MET A 58 -22.12 -4.78 37.70
C MET A 58 -22.69 -3.59 38.48
N ARG A 59 -22.39 -2.36 38.03
CA ARG A 59 -22.91 -1.14 38.69
C ARG A 59 -24.44 -1.07 38.63
N ALA A 60 -25.03 -1.36 37.47
CA ALA A 60 -26.49 -1.35 37.29
C ALA A 60 -27.18 -2.38 38.19
N SER A 61 -26.63 -3.58 38.30
CA SER A 61 -27.13 -4.64 39.18
C SER A 61 -27.06 -4.23 40.65
N LEU A 62 -25.95 -3.64 41.10
CA LEU A 62 -25.81 -3.11 42.46
C LEU A 62 -26.85 -2.01 42.76
N LEU A 63 -27.04 -1.06 41.86
CA LEU A 63 -28.05 0.01 42.05
C LEU A 63 -29.47 -0.57 42.08
N THR A 64 -29.72 -1.58 41.27
CA THR A 64 -31.02 -2.28 41.23
C THR A 64 -31.24 -3.13 42.49
N MET A 65 -30.20 -3.76 43.04
CA MET A 65 -30.26 -4.41 44.35
C MET A 65 -30.64 -3.40 45.44
N ARG A 66 -30.03 -2.21 45.46
CA ARG A 66 -30.38 -1.14 46.41
C ARG A 66 -31.83 -0.64 46.24
N ARG A 67 -32.36 -0.67 45.02
CA ARG A 67 -33.78 -0.37 44.77
C ARG A 67 -34.68 -1.45 45.36
N PHE A 68 -34.41 -2.72 45.10
CA PHE A 68 -35.22 -3.82 45.64
C PHE A 68 -35.07 -4.00 47.15
N GLU A 69 -33.95 -3.61 47.74
CA GLU A 69 -33.82 -3.48 49.20
C GLU A 69 -34.90 -2.54 49.74
N LYS A 70 -35.02 -1.34 49.16
CA LYS A 70 -36.04 -0.37 49.58
C LYS A 70 -37.44 -0.91 49.39
N ASP A 71 -37.71 -1.59 48.27
CA ASP A 71 -39.03 -2.20 48.02
C ASP A 71 -39.37 -3.26 49.07
N VAL A 72 -38.39 -4.07 49.50
CA VAL A 72 -38.54 -5.04 50.60
C VAL A 72 -38.86 -4.34 51.92
N LEU A 73 -38.13 -3.26 52.25
CA LEU A 73 -38.35 -2.51 53.50
C LEU A 73 -39.73 -1.83 53.52
N MET A 74 -40.15 -1.21 52.41
CA MET A 74 -41.48 -0.58 52.31
C MET A 74 -42.63 -1.59 52.42
N ASN A 75 -42.40 -2.85 52.04
CA ASN A 75 -43.39 -3.92 52.07
C ASN A 75 -43.13 -4.94 53.19
N VAL A 76 -42.38 -4.59 54.24
CA VAL A 76 -41.87 -5.56 55.22
C VAL A 76 -42.95 -6.42 55.89
N GLN A 77 -44.17 -5.86 56.04
CA GLN A 77 -45.33 -6.55 56.61
C GLN A 77 -46.09 -7.43 55.61
N SER A 78 -45.98 -7.16 54.31
CA SER A 78 -46.65 -7.94 53.26
C SER A 78 -45.76 -9.09 52.80
N LEU A 79 -46.02 -10.31 53.32
CA LEU A 79 -45.22 -11.50 53.00
C LEU A 79 -45.06 -11.71 51.48
N SER A 80 -46.15 -11.61 50.72
CA SER A 80 -46.16 -11.85 49.27
C SER A 80 -45.33 -10.81 48.51
N GLU A 81 -45.54 -9.52 48.78
CA GLU A 81 -44.83 -8.45 48.07
C GLU A 81 -43.35 -8.44 48.45
N ARG A 82 -43.05 -8.59 49.76
CA ARG A 82 -41.67 -8.67 50.27
C ARG A 82 -40.90 -9.81 49.62
N ASP A 83 -41.47 -11.01 49.60
CA ASP A 83 -40.79 -12.19 49.05
C ASP A 83 -40.59 -12.04 47.53
N ARG A 84 -41.54 -11.45 46.80
CA ARG A 84 -41.37 -11.09 45.37
C ARG A 84 -40.21 -10.13 45.13
N HIS A 85 -40.07 -9.09 45.95
CA HIS A 85 -38.95 -8.14 45.83
C HIS A 85 -37.63 -8.78 46.27
N ALA A 86 -37.63 -9.66 47.27
CA ALA A 86 -36.47 -10.43 47.69
C ALA A 86 -35.95 -11.37 46.60
N GLU A 87 -36.85 -12.04 45.86
CA GLU A 87 -36.49 -12.86 44.70
C GLU A 87 -35.84 -12.02 43.59
N ARG A 88 -36.41 -10.85 43.27
CA ARG A 88 -35.82 -9.93 42.28
C ARG A 88 -34.47 -9.40 42.73
N TRP A 89 -34.31 -9.10 44.02
CA TRP A 89 -33.02 -8.72 44.59
C TRP A 89 -31.99 -9.85 44.42
N ALA A 90 -32.38 -11.10 44.71
CA ALA A 90 -31.50 -12.27 44.60
C ALA A 90 -31.08 -12.52 43.15
N LYS A 91 -32.00 -12.29 42.20
CA LYS A 91 -31.68 -12.31 40.77
C LYS A 91 -30.61 -11.27 40.41
N GLN A 92 -30.74 -10.02 40.86
CA GLN A 92 -29.73 -9.00 40.57
C GLN A 92 -28.39 -9.28 41.22
N TYR A 93 -28.37 -9.89 42.41
CA TYR A 93 -27.14 -10.36 43.02
C TYR A 93 -26.45 -11.45 42.18
N ALA A 94 -27.22 -12.40 41.64
CA ALA A 94 -26.69 -13.40 40.72
C ALA A 94 -26.17 -12.78 39.40
N GLU A 95 -26.89 -11.81 38.83
CA GLU A 95 -26.46 -11.05 37.64
C GLU A 95 -25.16 -10.28 37.94
N PHE A 96 -25.06 -9.60 39.08
CA PHE A 96 -23.83 -8.95 39.54
C PHE A 96 -22.65 -9.92 39.60
N ARG A 97 -22.84 -11.09 40.25
CA ARG A 97 -21.79 -12.12 40.36
C ARG A 97 -21.40 -12.72 39.01
N GLY A 98 -22.35 -12.86 38.10
CA GLY A 98 -22.12 -13.29 36.73
C GLY A 98 -21.25 -12.29 35.96
N ALA A 99 -21.66 -11.02 35.94
CA ALA A 99 -20.91 -9.93 35.31
C ALA A 99 -19.52 -9.77 35.92
N ALA A 100 -19.39 -9.89 37.26
CA ALA A 100 -18.11 -9.86 37.96
C ALA A 100 -17.17 -10.99 37.51
N LYS A 101 -17.68 -12.21 37.34
CA LYS A 101 -16.89 -13.36 36.88
C LYS A 101 -16.33 -13.13 35.46
N THR A 102 -17.16 -12.61 34.55
CA THR A 102 -16.74 -12.31 33.18
C THR A 102 -15.73 -11.16 33.15
N THR A 103 -16.02 -10.07 33.87
CA THR A 103 -15.11 -8.91 33.98
C THR A 103 -13.75 -9.35 34.52
N ARG A 104 -13.74 -10.19 35.57
CA ARG A 104 -12.52 -10.74 36.16
C ARG A 104 -11.65 -11.52 35.18
N ALA A 105 -12.26 -12.26 34.25
CA ALA A 105 -11.52 -13.07 33.26
C ALA A 105 -10.85 -12.23 32.17
N LEU A 106 -11.33 -11.00 31.96
CA LEU A 106 -10.86 -10.09 30.91
C LEU A 106 -10.03 -8.91 31.47
N SER A 107 -9.98 -8.75 32.80
CA SER A 107 -9.34 -7.62 33.48
C SER A 107 -7.82 -7.74 33.52
N SER A 108 -7.14 -6.60 33.38
CA SER A 108 -5.72 -6.45 33.71
C SER A 108 -5.47 -6.64 35.23
N PRO A 109 -4.21 -6.84 35.67
CA PRO A 109 -3.89 -6.98 37.10
C PRO A 109 -4.30 -5.79 37.98
N GLU A 110 -4.40 -4.59 37.41
CA GLU A 110 -4.86 -3.39 38.12
C GLU A 110 -6.38 -3.39 38.27
N GLU A 111 -7.10 -3.62 37.18
CA GLU A 111 -8.57 -3.71 37.15
C GLU A 111 -9.08 -4.89 38.00
N LEU A 112 -8.36 -6.01 38.00
CA LEU A 112 -8.67 -7.19 38.79
C LEU A 112 -8.78 -6.88 40.29
N LYS A 113 -7.92 -6.00 40.81
CA LYS A 113 -7.96 -5.58 42.22
C LYS A 113 -9.25 -4.81 42.54
N LEU A 114 -9.68 -3.95 41.62
CA LEU A 114 -10.92 -3.18 41.77
C LEU A 114 -12.15 -4.10 41.66
N VAL A 115 -12.14 -5.04 40.71
CA VAL A 115 -13.23 -6.04 40.59
C VAL A 115 -13.33 -6.87 41.87
N ASP A 116 -12.22 -7.42 42.35
CA ASP A 116 -12.22 -8.24 43.56
C ASP A 116 -12.64 -7.43 44.81
N ALA A 117 -12.19 -6.17 44.92
CA ALA A 117 -12.62 -5.28 46.00
C ALA A 117 -14.12 -4.96 45.94
N ALA A 118 -14.67 -4.64 44.77
CA ALA A 118 -16.10 -4.41 44.60
C ALA A 118 -16.93 -5.65 44.97
N VAL A 119 -16.47 -6.84 44.58
CA VAL A 119 -17.12 -8.10 44.92
C VAL A 119 -17.16 -8.33 46.44
N VAL A 120 -16.05 -8.07 47.15
CA VAL A 120 -16.00 -8.19 48.62
C VAL A 120 -17.04 -7.28 49.29
N GLU A 121 -17.12 -6.03 48.86
CA GLU A 121 -18.06 -5.06 49.41
C GLU A 121 -19.53 -5.43 49.11
N VAL A 122 -19.83 -5.90 47.88
CA VAL A 122 -21.17 -6.34 47.52
C VAL A 122 -21.56 -7.64 48.23
N ASP A 123 -20.64 -8.58 48.42
CA ASP A 123 -20.89 -9.82 49.18
C ASP A 123 -21.19 -9.50 50.66
N ALA A 124 -20.49 -8.53 51.26
CA ALA A 124 -20.75 -8.07 52.62
C ALA A 124 -22.13 -7.41 52.75
N TYR A 125 -22.50 -6.56 51.79
CA TYR A 125 -23.84 -5.98 51.68
C TYR A 125 -24.92 -7.06 51.50
N ALA A 126 -24.67 -8.03 50.62
CA ALA A 126 -25.58 -9.14 50.33
C ALA A 126 -25.84 -10.00 51.56
N LYS A 127 -24.80 -10.31 52.33
CA LYS A 127 -24.90 -11.08 53.59
C LYS A 127 -25.77 -10.35 54.62
N ALA A 128 -25.61 -9.04 54.76
CA ALA A 128 -26.43 -8.24 55.67
C ALA A 128 -27.90 -8.20 55.22
N PHE A 129 -28.17 -8.04 53.91
CA PHE A 129 -29.53 -8.08 53.38
C PHE A 129 -30.19 -9.46 53.56
N GLN A 130 -29.45 -10.55 53.37
CA GLN A 130 -29.96 -11.90 53.65
C GLN A 130 -30.31 -12.09 55.13
N GLN A 131 -29.55 -11.48 56.05
CA GLN A 131 -29.88 -11.51 57.48
C GLN A 131 -31.15 -10.69 57.77
N LEU A 132 -31.28 -9.48 57.20
CA LEU A 132 -32.49 -8.67 57.26
C LEU A 132 -33.73 -9.45 56.78
N LEU A 133 -33.62 -10.19 55.67
CA LEU A 133 -34.72 -11.00 55.15
C LEU A 133 -35.12 -12.13 56.11
N LYS A 134 -34.16 -12.77 56.78
CA LYS A 134 -34.44 -13.79 57.80
C LYS A 134 -35.18 -13.18 58.99
N ASP A 135 -34.72 -12.03 59.48
CA ASP A 135 -35.31 -11.36 60.64
C ASP A 135 -36.70 -10.79 60.33
N ALA A 136 -36.91 -10.26 59.11
CA ALA A 136 -38.23 -9.87 58.63
C ALA A 136 -39.19 -11.08 58.50
N LYS A 137 -38.71 -12.24 58.05
CA LYS A 137 -39.50 -13.49 58.00
C LYS A 137 -39.85 -14.03 59.39
N ALA A 138 -38.99 -13.79 60.38
CA ALA A 138 -39.21 -14.13 61.78
C ALA A 138 -40.05 -13.09 62.54
N TYR A 139 -40.60 -12.07 61.85
CA TYR A 139 -41.35 -10.96 62.44
C TYR A 139 -40.56 -10.11 63.46
N LEU A 140 -39.22 -10.19 63.44
CA LEU A 140 -38.34 -9.36 64.26
C LEU A 140 -38.22 -7.92 63.73
N ILE A 141 -38.54 -7.72 62.45
CA ILE A 141 -38.61 -6.42 61.79
C ILE A 141 -40.05 -6.17 61.34
N SER A 142 -40.69 -5.18 61.96
CA SER A 142 -42.11 -4.86 61.75
C SER A 142 -42.34 -3.52 61.05
N THR A 143 -41.32 -2.65 60.96
CA THR A 143 -41.40 -1.35 60.27
C THR A 143 -40.20 -1.13 59.33
N PRO A 144 -40.36 -0.29 58.28
CA PRO A 144 -39.25 0.08 57.42
C PRO A 144 -38.06 0.67 58.18
N GLU A 145 -38.29 1.46 59.23
CA GLU A 145 -37.25 2.11 60.03
C GLU A 145 -36.39 1.11 60.79
N GLN A 146 -36.99 0.05 61.34
CA GLN A 146 -36.27 -1.02 62.01
C GLN A 146 -35.35 -1.77 61.05
N GLY A 147 -35.85 -2.07 59.84
CA GLY A 147 -35.05 -2.74 58.82
C GLY A 147 -33.96 -1.83 58.25
N ASP A 148 -34.24 -0.54 58.10
CA ASP A 148 -33.27 0.47 57.68
C ASP A 148 -32.11 0.57 58.67
N ALA A 149 -32.42 0.64 59.96
CA ALA A 149 -31.42 0.68 61.04
C ALA A 149 -30.57 -0.58 61.08
N GLN A 150 -31.17 -1.77 60.87
CA GLN A 150 -30.44 -3.03 60.84
C GLN A 150 -29.41 -3.08 59.71
N ILE A 151 -29.79 -2.63 58.50
CA ILE A 151 -28.91 -2.71 57.32
C ILE A 151 -28.01 -1.49 57.14
N ALA A 152 -28.24 -0.41 57.88
CA ALA A 152 -27.47 0.84 57.80
C ALA A 152 -25.94 0.65 57.80
N PRO A 153 -25.33 -0.23 58.63
CA PRO A 153 -23.88 -0.46 58.58
C PRO A 153 -23.41 -1.04 57.25
N ALA A 154 -24.23 -1.87 56.59
CA ALA A 154 -23.91 -2.52 55.34
C ALA A 154 -24.17 -1.65 54.10
N LYS A 155 -24.96 -0.58 54.23
CA LYS A 155 -25.17 0.40 53.16
C LYS A 155 -23.87 1.11 52.78
N ASP A 156 -22.93 1.23 53.71
CA ASP A 156 -21.60 1.79 53.43
C ASP A 156 -20.81 0.92 52.46
N ASN A 157 -20.90 -0.42 52.59
CA ASN A 157 -20.28 -1.36 51.65
C ASN A 157 -20.85 -1.17 50.24
N ALA A 158 -22.16 -0.99 50.11
CA ALA A 158 -22.78 -0.72 48.81
C ALA A 158 -22.33 0.63 48.19
N ARG A 159 -22.02 1.64 49.01
CA ARG A 159 -21.45 2.92 48.53
C ARG A 159 -19.99 2.77 48.11
N LYS A 160 -19.19 2.02 48.89
CA LYS A 160 -17.79 1.70 48.54
C LYS A 160 -17.72 0.92 47.24
N ALA A 161 -18.53 -0.13 47.10
CA ALA A 161 -18.64 -0.90 45.87
C ALA A 161 -19.01 0.00 44.67
N GLU A 162 -19.97 0.92 44.84
CA GLU A 162 -20.34 1.86 43.79
C GLU A 162 -19.17 2.78 43.40
N ALA A 163 -18.42 3.30 44.37
CA ALA A 163 -17.25 4.14 44.11
C ALA A 163 -16.13 3.36 43.39
N ILE A 164 -15.85 2.13 43.81
CA ILE A 164 -14.86 1.24 43.19
C ILE A 164 -15.27 0.91 41.74
N LEU A 165 -16.55 0.63 41.49
CA LEU A 165 -17.05 0.34 40.14
C LEU A 165 -16.98 1.57 39.23
N GLU A 166 -17.12 2.78 39.77
CA GLU A 166 -16.93 4.01 38.99
C GLU A 166 -15.45 4.29 38.69
N GLU A 167 -14.57 4.01 39.65
CA GLU A 167 -13.12 4.05 39.43
C GLU A 167 -12.71 3.05 38.34
N LEU A 168 -13.21 1.82 38.40
CA LEU A 168 -12.99 0.77 37.41
C LEU A 168 -13.45 1.22 36.01
N LYS A 169 -14.67 1.75 35.90
CA LYS A 169 -15.20 2.27 34.63
C LYS A 169 -14.34 3.42 34.08
N THR A 170 -13.86 4.31 34.96
CA THR A 170 -13.01 5.43 34.57
C THR A 170 -11.66 4.95 34.04
N LEU A 171 -11.06 3.96 34.71
CA LEU A 171 -9.80 3.33 34.30
C LEU A 171 -9.94 2.66 32.93
N GLN A 172 -10.96 1.81 32.75
CA GLN A 172 -11.26 1.14 31.48
C GLN A 172 -11.57 2.13 30.35
N SER A 173 -12.34 3.19 30.63
CA SER A 173 -12.63 4.22 29.64
C SER A 173 -11.37 4.96 29.23
N LYS A 174 -10.44 5.19 30.16
CA LYS A 174 -9.15 5.81 29.85
C LYS A 174 -8.28 4.90 28.98
N HIS A 175 -8.24 3.60 29.26
CA HIS A 175 -7.56 2.62 28.41
C HIS A 175 -8.15 2.62 26.98
N ALA A 176 -9.47 2.51 26.85
CA ALA A 176 -10.14 2.51 25.55
C ALA A 176 -9.88 3.81 24.75
N VAL A 177 -9.90 4.97 25.41
CA VAL A 177 -9.61 6.26 24.77
C VAL A 177 -8.14 6.37 24.35
N ASN A 178 -7.21 5.92 25.19
CA ASN A 178 -5.78 5.90 24.86
C ASN A 178 -5.50 4.98 23.68
N ALA A 179 -6.03 3.75 23.70
CA ALA A 179 -5.91 2.80 22.60
C ALA A 179 -6.51 3.37 21.29
N ALA A 180 -7.66 4.03 21.36
CA ALA A 180 -8.25 4.71 20.21
C ALA A 180 -7.38 5.87 19.68
N ASN A 181 -6.76 6.64 20.56
CA ASN A 181 -5.85 7.73 20.18
C ASN A 181 -4.55 7.21 19.55
N GLU A 182 -3.99 6.13 20.09
CA GLU A 182 -2.83 5.44 19.52
C GLU A 182 -3.16 4.84 18.15
N ALA A 183 -4.34 4.25 17.99
CA ALA A 183 -4.83 3.76 16.71
C ALA A 183 -4.94 4.90 15.68
N LYS A 184 -5.49 6.06 16.07
CA LYS A 184 -5.57 7.26 15.22
C LYS A 184 -4.18 7.77 14.83
N ALA A 185 -3.26 7.88 15.79
CA ALA A 185 -1.90 8.33 15.53
C ALA A 185 -1.16 7.38 14.58
N SER A 186 -1.26 6.06 14.82
CA SER A 186 -0.72 5.01 13.95
C SER A 186 -1.30 5.09 12.54
N ARG A 187 -2.61 5.31 12.41
CA ARG A 187 -3.26 5.49 11.10
C ARG A 187 -2.74 6.73 10.38
N THR A 188 -2.68 7.89 11.03
CA THR A 188 -2.19 9.13 10.41
C THR A 188 -0.74 9.00 9.98
N PHE A 189 0.12 8.47 10.85
CA PHE A 189 1.52 8.18 10.51
C PHE A 189 1.61 7.23 9.33
N GLY A 190 0.84 6.15 9.33
CA GLY A 190 0.79 5.19 8.24
C GLY A 190 0.37 5.81 6.90
N LEU A 191 -0.65 6.68 6.90
CA LEU A 191 -1.08 7.41 5.70
C LEU A 191 -0.01 8.38 5.19
N VAL A 192 0.70 9.07 6.08
CA VAL A 192 1.79 9.98 5.70
C VAL A 192 2.96 9.18 5.09
N VAL A 193 3.34 8.04 5.69
CA VAL A 193 4.40 7.19 5.16
C VAL A 193 4.01 6.57 3.81
N LEU A 194 2.79 6.06 3.67
CA LEU A 194 2.27 5.55 2.39
C LEU A 194 2.22 6.65 1.33
N GLY A 195 1.64 7.80 1.65
CA GLY A 195 1.52 8.94 0.74
C GLY A 195 2.89 9.45 0.30
N GLY A 196 3.83 9.58 1.25
CA GLY A 196 5.22 9.94 0.96
C GLY A 196 5.94 8.91 0.09
N GLY A 197 5.73 7.62 0.36
CA GLY A 197 6.30 6.52 -0.44
C GLY A 197 5.76 6.49 -1.87
N VAL A 198 4.45 6.67 -2.05
CA VAL A 198 3.82 6.78 -3.38
C VAL A 198 4.34 8.01 -4.13
N LEU A 199 4.40 9.17 -3.48
CA LEU A 199 4.92 10.40 -4.09
C LEU A 199 6.39 10.24 -4.49
N LEU A 200 7.21 9.63 -3.64
CA LEU A 200 8.60 9.31 -3.96
C LEU A 200 8.70 8.36 -5.15
N ALA A 201 7.87 7.31 -5.20
CA ALA A 201 7.84 6.37 -6.31
C ALA A 201 7.43 7.05 -7.63
N LEU A 202 6.46 7.96 -7.59
CA LEU A 202 6.07 8.76 -8.75
C LEU A 202 7.21 9.66 -9.23
N VAL A 203 7.86 10.40 -8.33
CA VAL A 203 8.98 11.29 -8.69
C VAL A 203 10.14 10.50 -9.29
N LEU A 204 10.54 9.39 -8.65
CA LEU A 204 11.62 8.54 -9.15
C LEU A 204 11.25 7.86 -10.47
N GLY A 205 10.01 7.40 -10.61
CA GLY A 205 9.49 6.81 -11.85
C GLY A 205 9.46 7.81 -13.00
N SER A 206 8.98 9.03 -12.76
CA SER A 206 8.99 10.11 -13.76
C SER A 206 10.42 10.50 -14.16
N LEU A 207 11.34 10.62 -13.21
CA LEU A 207 12.74 10.95 -13.48
C LEU A 207 13.44 9.82 -14.28
N ALA A 208 13.18 8.57 -13.93
CA ALA A 208 13.71 7.41 -14.63
C ALA A 208 13.14 7.28 -16.05
N GLY A 209 11.83 7.50 -16.21
CA GLY A 209 11.15 7.52 -17.51
C GLY A 209 11.69 8.62 -18.41
N TRP A 210 11.82 9.85 -17.90
CA TRP A 210 12.44 10.96 -18.63
C TRP A 210 13.87 10.64 -19.08
N ARG A 211 14.65 10.00 -18.21
CA ARG A 211 16.02 9.59 -18.52
C ARG A 211 16.06 8.50 -19.61
N LEU A 212 15.13 7.53 -19.58
CA LEU A 212 15.01 6.49 -20.62
C LEU A 212 14.63 7.09 -21.97
N VAL A 213 13.64 7.99 -22.01
CA VAL A 213 13.24 8.69 -23.24
C VAL A 213 14.46 9.42 -23.83
N ARG A 214 15.22 10.15 -23.03
CA ARG A 214 16.45 10.83 -23.50
C ARG A 214 17.58 9.88 -23.90
N ALA A 215 17.66 8.70 -23.29
CA ALA A 215 18.72 7.73 -23.57
C ALA A 215 18.46 6.91 -24.83
N ILE A 216 17.18 6.69 -25.19
CA ILE A 216 16.74 5.79 -26.26
C ILE A 216 16.06 6.54 -27.41
N ALA A 217 15.00 7.30 -27.14
CA ALA A 217 14.18 7.91 -28.20
C ALA A 217 14.98 8.95 -28.99
N ALA A 218 15.74 9.82 -28.32
CA ALA A 218 16.51 10.86 -29.01
C ALA A 218 17.60 10.30 -29.97
N PRO A 219 18.46 9.34 -29.55
CA PRO A 219 19.41 8.71 -30.49
C PRO A 219 18.74 7.89 -31.59
N LEU A 220 17.57 7.32 -31.32
CA LEU A 220 16.82 6.57 -32.32
C LEU A 220 16.25 7.50 -33.39
N ASP A 221 15.68 8.65 -33.01
CA ASP A 221 15.20 9.67 -33.95
C ASP A 221 16.35 10.20 -34.83
N GLU A 222 17.53 10.45 -34.25
CA GLU A 222 18.72 10.84 -35.00
C GLU A 222 19.13 9.75 -36.02
N ALA A 223 19.11 8.48 -35.60
CA ALA A 223 19.42 7.36 -36.49
C ALA A 223 18.42 7.23 -37.66
N VAL A 224 17.13 7.43 -37.40
CA VAL A 224 16.08 7.43 -38.43
C VAL A 224 16.34 8.55 -39.44
N GLN A 225 16.56 9.79 -38.97
CA GLN A 225 16.80 10.93 -39.85
C GLN A 225 18.03 10.77 -40.76
N ILE A 226 19.13 10.21 -40.24
CA ILE A 226 20.33 9.98 -41.05
C ILE A 226 20.10 8.83 -42.05
N THR A 227 19.37 7.79 -41.65
CA THR A 227 19.04 6.68 -42.54
C THR A 227 18.15 7.14 -43.70
N ASP A 228 17.19 8.03 -43.45
CA ASP A 228 16.36 8.62 -44.50
C ASP A 228 17.18 9.41 -45.53
N GLN A 229 18.25 10.09 -45.11
CA GLN A 229 19.16 10.78 -46.04
C GLN A 229 19.92 9.80 -46.93
N VAL A 230 20.37 8.67 -46.38
CA VAL A 230 21.00 7.59 -47.16
C VAL A 230 20.01 6.99 -48.16
N ALA A 231 18.75 6.78 -47.75
CA ALA A 231 17.69 6.30 -48.63
C ALA A 231 17.39 7.27 -49.79
N GLN A 232 17.59 8.57 -49.59
CA GLN A 232 17.50 9.61 -50.61
C GLN A 232 18.77 9.71 -51.50
N GLY A 233 19.76 8.84 -51.30
CA GLY A 233 21.00 8.79 -52.08
C GLY A 233 22.13 9.69 -51.57
N ASN A 234 21.96 10.36 -50.43
CA ASN A 234 23.04 11.13 -49.82
C ASN A 234 23.98 10.21 -49.02
N LEU A 235 25.06 9.75 -49.66
CA LEU A 235 26.08 8.89 -49.04
C LEU A 235 27.22 9.66 -48.35
N THR A 236 27.11 10.98 -48.20
CA THR A 236 28.12 11.81 -47.52
C THR A 236 27.90 11.92 -46.02
N VAL A 237 26.77 11.40 -45.52
CA VAL A 237 26.40 11.45 -44.10
C VAL A 237 27.11 10.38 -43.28
N SER A 238 27.30 10.65 -41.99
CA SER A 238 27.81 9.66 -41.03
C SER A 238 27.18 9.87 -39.67
N MET A 239 27.05 8.78 -38.91
CA MET A 239 26.55 8.79 -37.54
C MET A 239 27.72 8.99 -36.57
N GLN A 240 27.59 9.92 -35.62
CA GLN A 240 28.65 10.17 -34.63
C GLN A 240 28.73 9.04 -33.60
N VAL A 241 29.90 8.40 -33.50
CA VAL A 241 30.15 7.34 -32.50
C VAL A 241 30.55 7.98 -31.16
N ARG A 242 29.57 8.47 -30.40
CA ARG A 242 29.79 9.14 -29.10
C ARG A 242 29.69 8.20 -27.89
N ARG A 243 29.20 6.98 -28.09
CA ARG A 243 28.89 6.00 -27.04
C ARG A 243 29.57 4.66 -27.32
N ASP A 244 29.81 3.90 -26.25
CA ASP A 244 30.30 2.51 -26.29
C ASP A 244 29.20 1.48 -25.99
N ASP A 245 27.94 1.91 -26.05
CA ASP A 245 26.76 1.07 -25.81
C ASP A 245 26.20 0.49 -27.13
N GLU A 246 24.99 -0.04 -27.07
CA GLU A 246 24.26 -0.59 -28.21
C GLU A 246 24.09 0.43 -29.36
N PHE A 247 23.90 1.72 -29.07
CA PHE A 247 23.84 2.76 -30.11
C PHE A 247 25.21 3.09 -30.68
N GLY A 248 26.26 3.03 -29.86
CA GLY A 248 27.64 3.11 -30.36
C GLY A 248 27.97 2.00 -31.35
N HIS A 249 27.52 0.78 -31.07
CA HIS A 249 27.66 -0.34 -32.00
C HIS A 249 26.82 -0.15 -33.26
N LEU A 250 25.56 0.29 -33.13
CA LEU A 250 24.69 0.63 -34.26
C LEU A 250 25.34 1.68 -35.17
N ALA A 251 25.87 2.76 -34.61
CA ALA A 251 26.52 3.84 -35.36
C ALA A 251 27.75 3.35 -36.14
N ARG A 252 28.58 2.49 -35.54
CA ARG A 252 29.73 1.88 -36.22
C ARG A 252 29.31 0.97 -37.38
N SER A 253 28.28 0.15 -37.17
CA SER A 253 27.74 -0.74 -38.21
C SER A 253 27.09 0.06 -39.35
N PHE A 254 26.37 1.13 -39.02
CA PHE A 254 25.78 2.05 -39.99
C PHE A 254 26.85 2.73 -40.86
N ASN A 255 27.89 3.29 -40.25
CA ASN A 255 28.97 3.95 -41.00
C ASN A 255 29.71 2.97 -41.93
N ARG A 256 29.87 1.71 -41.51
CA ARG A 256 30.41 0.66 -42.38
C ARG A 256 29.51 0.40 -43.59
N MET A 257 28.20 0.28 -43.38
CA MET A 257 27.22 0.10 -44.47
C MET A 257 27.28 1.26 -45.48
N VAL A 258 27.34 2.52 -45.01
CA VAL A 258 27.47 3.69 -45.89
C VAL A 258 28.78 3.65 -46.67
N SER A 259 29.89 3.28 -46.04
CA SER A 259 31.19 3.15 -46.72
C SER A 259 31.19 2.10 -47.83
N GLU A 260 30.54 0.95 -47.61
CA GLU A 260 30.39 -0.11 -48.61
C GLU A 260 29.50 0.36 -49.78
N LEU A 261 28.38 1.03 -49.49
CA LEU A 261 27.51 1.61 -50.52
C LEU A 261 28.24 2.66 -51.37
N THR A 262 29.00 3.56 -50.75
CA THR A 262 29.80 4.56 -51.47
C THR A 262 30.83 3.90 -52.38
N SER A 263 31.48 2.83 -51.92
CA SER A 263 32.45 2.08 -52.71
C SER A 263 31.80 1.39 -53.90
N LEU A 264 30.62 0.78 -53.71
CA LEU A 264 29.84 0.16 -54.78
C LEU A 264 29.41 1.19 -55.84
N VAL A 265 28.84 2.32 -55.43
CA VAL A 265 28.41 3.38 -56.37
C VAL A 265 29.60 3.97 -57.12
N SER A 266 30.74 4.17 -56.45
CA SER A 266 31.97 4.65 -57.09
C SER A 266 32.51 3.64 -58.12
N GLY A 267 32.47 2.34 -57.81
CA GLY A 267 32.85 1.28 -58.73
C GLY A 267 31.95 1.22 -59.97
N VAL A 268 30.63 1.36 -59.80
CA VAL A 268 29.67 1.42 -60.91
C VAL A 268 29.95 2.63 -61.80
N ARG A 269 30.19 3.82 -61.20
CA ARG A 269 30.53 5.03 -61.95
C ARG A 269 31.83 4.88 -62.75
N SER A 270 32.89 4.34 -62.12
CA SER A 270 34.17 4.09 -62.81
C SER A 270 34.02 3.12 -63.99
N THR A 271 33.15 2.11 -63.83
CA THR A 271 32.84 1.16 -64.90
C THR A 271 32.07 1.84 -66.04
N ALA A 272 31.09 2.69 -65.71
CA ALA A 272 30.33 3.46 -66.69
C ALA A 272 31.23 4.45 -67.47
N ASP A 273 32.14 5.15 -66.79
CA ASP A 273 33.11 6.07 -67.44
C ASP A 273 34.05 5.29 -68.38
N SER A 274 34.47 4.09 -67.98
CA SER A 274 35.28 3.20 -68.82
C SER A 274 34.50 2.72 -70.05
N ILE A 275 33.23 2.33 -69.89
CA ILE A 275 32.35 1.95 -71.00
C ILE A 275 32.13 3.15 -71.93
N SER A 276 31.92 4.35 -71.41
CA SER A 276 31.74 5.57 -72.21
C SER A 276 32.99 5.90 -73.03
N THR A 277 34.17 5.74 -72.43
CA THR A 277 35.46 5.95 -73.12
C THR A 277 35.65 4.92 -74.23
N ALA A 278 35.48 3.63 -73.93
CA ALA A 278 35.56 2.55 -74.91
C ALA A 278 34.53 2.73 -76.05
N SER A 279 33.31 3.17 -75.73
CA SER A 279 32.27 3.45 -76.74
C SER A 279 32.67 4.59 -77.67
N THR A 280 33.38 5.60 -77.14
CA THR A 280 33.91 6.73 -77.92
C THR A 280 35.04 6.26 -78.85
N GLU A 281 35.96 5.44 -78.34
CA GLU A 281 37.03 4.83 -79.15
C GLU A 281 36.46 3.94 -80.27
N VAL A 282 35.44 3.13 -79.97
CA VAL A 282 34.73 2.33 -80.96
C VAL A 282 34.08 3.23 -82.01
N ALA A 283 33.41 4.32 -81.62
CA ALA A 283 32.79 5.25 -82.56
C ALA A 283 33.83 5.89 -83.50
N VAL A 284 34.95 6.37 -82.96
CA VAL A 284 36.07 6.92 -83.75
C VAL A 284 36.66 5.87 -84.68
N GLY A 285 36.89 4.64 -84.19
CA GLY A 285 37.38 3.53 -85.00
C GLY A 285 36.42 3.15 -86.12
N ASN A 286 35.11 3.19 -85.86
CA ASN A 286 34.09 2.93 -86.88
C ASN A 286 34.05 4.02 -87.95
N GLN A 287 34.29 5.28 -87.57
CA GLN A 287 34.36 6.41 -88.50
C GLN A 287 35.60 6.34 -89.40
N ASP A 288 36.77 5.97 -88.86
CA ASP A 288 37.97 5.70 -89.65
C ASP A 288 37.75 4.53 -90.62
N LEU A 289 37.13 3.45 -90.15
CA LEU A 289 36.79 2.31 -90.99
C LEU A 289 35.84 2.70 -92.12
N SER A 290 34.76 3.44 -91.83
CA SER A 290 33.86 3.98 -92.86
C SER A 290 34.61 4.84 -93.88
N GLY A 291 35.50 5.74 -93.44
CA GLY A 291 36.31 6.55 -94.34
C GLY A 291 37.24 5.72 -95.23
N ARG A 292 37.89 4.69 -94.67
CA ARG A 292 38.69 3.73 -95.44
C ARG A 292 37.86 2.90 -96.42
N THR A 293 36.64 2.53 -96.04
CA THR A 293 35.70 1.82 -96.92
C THR A 293 35.26 2.73 -98.07
N GLU A 294 34.94 4.00 -97.83
CA GLU A 294 34.62 4.98 -98.87
C GLU A 294 35.80 5.19 -99.83
N GLN A 295 37.02 5.34 -99.30
CA GLN A 295 38.21 5.49 -100.13
C GLN A 295 38.50 4.23 -100.96
N THR A 296 38.31 3.04 -100.38
CA THR A 296 38.45 1.78 -101.11
C THR A 296 37.39 1.65 -102.21
N ALA A 297 36.15 2.03 -101.93
CA ALA A 297 35.09 2.08 -102.92
C ALA A 297 35.39 3.07 -104.04
N SER A 298 35.94 4.25 -103.72
CA SER A 298 36.39 5.24 -104.69
C SER A 298 37.54 4.74 -105.56
N ASN A 299 38.55 4.09 -104.98
CA ASN A 299 39.66 3.48 -105.72
C ASN A 299 39.16 2.34 -106.64
N LEU A 300 38.18 1.54 -106.19
CA LEU A 300 37.53 0.53 -107.02
C LEU A 300 36.75 1.16 -108.18
N GLN A 301 36.06 2.28 -107.95
CA GLN A 301 35.41 3.06 -109.01
C GLN A 301 36.42 3.62 -110.01
N GLU A 302 37.54 4.18 -109.56
CA GLU A 302 38.57 4.71 -110.44
C GLU A 302 39.22 3.59 -111.25
N THR A 303 39.50 2.43 -110.62
CA THR A 303 39.98 1.24 -111.32
C THR A 303 38.97 0.76 -112.35
N ALA A 304 37.68 0.65 -111.99
CA ALA A 304 36.61 0.26 -112.90
C ALA A 304 36.44 1.26 -114.06
N ALA A 305 36.58 2.56 -113.82
CA ALA A 305 36.53 3.61 -114.84
C ALA A 305 37.76 3.60 -115.75
N SER A 306 38.95 3.26 -115.23
CA SER A 306 40.17 3.11 -116.03
C SER A 306 40.21 1.81 -116.86
N MET A 307 39.37 0.83 -116.51
CA MET A 307 39.19 -0.42 -117.26
C MET A 307 38.04 -0.38 -118.26
N ALA A 308 37.25 0.70 -118.30
CA ALA A 308 36.15 0.94 -119.24
C ALA A 308 36.60 1.84 -120.41
#